data_AF-A0A3M0IJ34-F1
#
_entry.id   AF-A0A3M0IJ34-F1
#
_cell.length_a   1.000
_cell.length_b   1.000
_cell.length_c   1.000
_cell.angle_alpha   90.00
_cell.angle_beta   90.00
_cell.angle_gamma   90.00
#
_symmetry.space_group_name_H-M   'P 1'
#
loop_
_entity.id
_entity.type
_entity.pdbx_description
1 polymer ?
#
loop_
_entity_poly.entity_id
_entity_poly.type
_entity_poly.pdbx_seq_one_letter_code
_entity_poly.pdbx_strand_id
1 'polypeptide(L)'
;MKRDETEETVLDMAKKLRTYANAVHGPTHARIAALETRMRKLEDKIEENHKELKQDILQISAVQVRGSGTTRKRSLDRKEKGIPRAKLWSFLRDCGENMKRWDGESTGAMVQRLHELLDSKTVRENSSKKKAAPVTQGNKDNQA
;
A
#
# COMPACT_ATOMS: atom_id res chain seq x y z
N MET A 1 55.82 -9.96 -31.62
CA MET A 1 54.43 -10.30 -32.00
C MET A 1 54.10 -9.54 -33.26
N LYS A 2 53.63 -10.21 -34.30
CA LYS A 2 53.31 -9.55 -35.59
C LYS A 2 51.90 -8.93 -35.49
N ARG A 3 51.67 -7.79 -36.14
CA ARG A 3 50.36 -7.08 -36.10
C ARG A 3 49.22 -8.00 -36.58
N ASP A 4 49.51 -8.83 -37.58
CA ASP A 4 48.56 -9.78 -38.18
C ASP A 4 48.00 -10.81 -37.17
N GLU A 5 48.83 -11.32 -36.25
CA GLU A 5 48.42 -12.29 -35.21
C GLU A 5 47.45 -11.66 -34.19
N THR A 6 47.61 -10.35 -33.94
CA THR A 6 46.80 -9.60 -32.98
C THR A 6 45.43 -9.29 -33.56
N GLU A 7 45.38 -8.88 -34.83
CA GLU A 7 44.14 -8.59 -35.54
C GLU A 7 43.29 -9.85 -35.75
N GLU A 8 43.92 -11.00 -36.05
CA GLU A 8 43.23 -12.29 -36.16
C GLU A 8 42.55 -12.70 -34.84
N THR A 9 43.24 -12.50 -33.71
CA THR A 9 42.70 -12.80 -32.37
C THR A 9 41.51 -11.90 -32.02
N VAL A 10 41.58 -10.61 -32.35
CA VAL A 10 40.47 -9.67 -32.15
C VAL A 10 39.26 -10.04 -33.02
N LEU A 11 39.50 -10.47 -34.26
CA LEU A 11 38.45 -10.92 -35.16
C LEU A 11 37.75 -12.18 -34.64
N ASP A 12 38.50 -13.15 -34.09
CA ASP A 12 37.94 -14.35 -33.45
C ASP A 12 37.07 -13.99 -32.23
N MET A 13 37.56 -13.11 -31.36
CA MET A 13 36.77 -12.62 -30.22
C MET A 13 35.47 -11.93 -30.66
N ALA A 14 35.52 -11.09 -31.70
CA ALA A 14 34.34 -10.43 -32.24
C ALA A 14 33.31 -11.44 -32.80
N LYS A 15 33.76 -12.50 -33.47
CA LYS A 15 32.90 -13.59 -33.94
C LYS A 15 32.23 -14.33 -32.78
N LYS A 16 32.98 -14.68 -31.73
CA LYS A 16 32.45 -15.36 -30.53
C LYS A 16 31.39 -14.52 -29.82
N LEU A 17 31.65 -13.22 -29.63
CA LEU A 17 30.70 -12.30 -29.03
C LEU A 17 29.42 -12.17 -29.86
N ARG A 18 29.54 -12.10 -31.19
CA ARG A 18 28.38 -12.09 -32.09
C ARG A 18 27.54 -13.37 -31.98
N THR A 19 28.19 -14.53 -31.91
CA THR A 19 27.50 -15.81 -31.72
C THR A 19 26.73 -15.84 -30.40
N TYR A 20 27.35 -15.39 -29.30
CA TYR A 20 26.68 -15.31 -28.01
C TYR A 20 25.48 -14.36 -28.04
N ALA A 21 25.65 -13.16 -28.61
CA ALA A 21 24.57 -12.18 -28.75
C ALA A 21 23.39 -12.77 -29.53
N ASN A 22 23.65 -13.45 -30.65
CA ASN A 22 22.61 -14.09 -31.45
C ASN A 22 21.93 -15.25 -30.71
N ALA A 23 22.69 -16.04 -29.95
CA ALA A 23 22.17 -17.17 -29.19
C ALA A 23 21.21 -16.73 -28.08
N VAL A 24 21.46 -15.59 -27.42
CA VAL A 24 20.59 -15.10 -26.34
C VAL A 24 19.44 -14.22 -26.83
N HIS A 25 19.57 -13.56 -27.98
CA HIS A 25 18.60 -12.58 -28.47
C HIS A 25 17.21 -13.19 -28.67
N GLY A 26 17.11 -14.28 -29.44
CA GLY A 26 15.84 -14.95 -29.74
C GLY A 26 15.11 -15.44 -28.48
N PRO A 27 15.73 -16.26 -27.62
CA PRO A 27 15.12 -16.73 -26.37
C PRO A 27 14.71 -15.60 -25.44
N THR A 28 15.50 -14.53 -25.35
CA THR A 28 15.18 -13.37 -24.52
C THR A 28 13.93 -12.65 -25.04
N HIS A 29 13.86 -12.37 -26.34
CA HIS A 29 12.66 -11.77 -26.96
C HIS A 29 11.43 -12.65 -26.80
N ALA A 30 11.56 -13.98 -26.97
CA ALA A 30 10.45 -14.91 -26.78
C ALA A 30 9.92 -14.88 -25.33
N ARG A 31 10.82 -14.82 -24.34
CA ARG A 31 10.44 -14.70 -22.93
C ARG A 31 9.75 -13.37 -22.63
N ILE A 32 10.24 -12.26 -23.20
CA ILE A 32 9.61 -10.94 -23.06
C ILE A 32 8.19 -10.97 -23.64
N ALA A 33 8.02 -11.43 -24.88
CA ALA A 33 6.71 -11.50 -25.53
C ALA A 33 5.72 -12.40 -24.77
N ALA A 34 6.20 -13.52 -24.21
CA ALA A 34 5.38 -14.41 -23.39
C ALA A 34 4.93 -13.72 -22.08
N LEU A 35 5.79 -12.92 -21.45
CA LEU A 35 5.44 -12.14 -20.27
C LEU A 35 4.44 -11.03 -20.61
N GLU A 36 4.66 -10.28 -21.68
CA GLU A 36 3.74 -9.23 -22.16
C GLU A 36 2.34 -9.78 -22.41
N THR A 37 2.24 -10.96 -23.04
CA THR A 37 0.96 -11.63 -23.27
C THR A 37 0.26 -12.01 -21.96
N ARG A 38 1.02 -12.52 -20.98
CA ARG A 38 0.47 -12.88 -19.66
C ARG A 38 0.03 -11.65 -18.87
N MET A 39 0.77 -10.54 -18.96
CA MET A 39 0.41 -9.28 -18.32
C MET A 39 -0.87 -8.71 -18.89
N ARG A 40 -1.03 -8.68 -20.21
CA ARG A 40 -2.27 -8.24 -20.86
C ARG A 40 -3.47 -9.06 -20.39
N LYS A 41 -3.34 -10.39 -20.38
CA LYS A 41 -4.40 -11.27 -19.85
C LYS A 41 -4.72 -11.00 -18.38
N LEU A 42 -3.72 -10.63 -17.57
CA LEU A 42 -3.94 -10.29 -16.17
C LEU A 42 -4.67 -8.95 -16.03
N GLU A 43 -4.31 -7.95 -16.84
CA GLU A 43 -4.99 -6.65 -16.90
C GLU A 43 -6.48 -6.83 -17.26
N ASP A 44 -6.78 -7.62 -18.29
CA ASP A 44 -8.16 -7.91 -18.71
C ASP A 44 -8.97 -8.53 -17.56
N LYS A 45 -8.39 -9.50 -16.84
CA LYS A 45 -9.03 -10.14 -15.69
C LYS A 45 -9.23 -9.20 -14.51
N ILE A 46 -8.30 -8.27 -14.27
CA ILE A 46 -8.46 -7.26 -13.22
C ILE A 46 -9.60 -6.31 -13.57
N GLU A 47 -9.72 -5.91 -14.83
CA GLU A 47 -10.81 -5.06 -15.28
C GLU A 47 -12.17 -5.76 -15.19
N GLU A 48 -12.26 -7.03 -15.59
CA GLU A 48 -13.46 -7.85 -15.44
C GLU A 48 -13.87 -7.98 -13.97
N ASN A 49 -12.95 -8.39 -13.10
CA ASN A 49 -13.19 -8.48 -11.66
C ASN A 49 -13.65 -7.12 -11.07
N HIS A 50 -13.07 -6.00 -11.52
CA HIS A 50 -13.48 -4.69 -11.05
C HIS A 50 -14.94 -4.37 -11.42
N LYS A 51 -15.36 -4.74 -12.64
CA LYS A 51 -16.75 -4.58 -13.08
C LYS A 51 -17.70 -5.48 -12.28
N GLU A 52 -17.34 -6.74 -12.07
CA GLU A 52 -18.13 -7.70 -11.28
C GLU A 52 -18.27 -7.23 -9.83
N LEU A 53 -17.18 -6.89 -9.14
CA LEU A 53 -17.22 -6.39 -7.76
C LEU A 53 -18.11 -5.14 -7.65
N LYS A 54 -18.02 -4.22 -8.62
CA LYS A 54 -18.87 -3.02 -8.63
C LYS A 54 -20.34 -3.40 -8.72
N GLN A 55 -20.68 -4.37 -9.58
CA GLN A 55 -22.06 -4.84 -9.72
C GLN A 55 -22.55 -5.54 -8.44
N ASP A 56 -21.73 -6.38 -7.82
CA ASP A 56 -22.08 -7.07 -6.57
C ASP A 56 -22.33 -6.10 -5.42
N ILE A 57 -21.47 -5.08 -5.27
CA ILE A 57 -21.65 -4.03 -4.25
C ILE A 57 -22.97 -3.27 -4.47
N LEU A 58 -23.31 -2.96 -5.73
CA LEU A 58 -24.58 -2.31 -6.06
C LEU A 58 -25.78 -3.19 -5.71
N GLN A 59 -25.72 -4.50 -5.99
CA GLN A 59 -26.77 -5.45 -5.63
C GLN A 59 -26.94 -5.56 -4.11
N ILE A 60 -25.84 -5.69 -3.35
CA ILE A 60 -25.86 -5.73 -1.88
C ILE A 60 -26.51 -4.46 -1.33
N SER A 61 -26.14 -3.30 -1.88
CA SER A 61 -26.70 -1.99 -1.47
C SER A 61 -28.20 -1.93 -1.75
N ALA A 62 -28.65 -2.40 -2.92
CA ALA A 62 -30.07 -2.44 -3.27
C ALA A 62 -30.89 -3.38 -2.37
N VAL A 63 -30.32 -4.54 -2.01
CA VAL A 63 -30.94 -5.48 -1.06
C VAL A 63 -31.02 -4.87 0.34
N GLN A 64 -29.97 -4.18 0.79
CA GLN A 64 -29.98 -3.48 2.09
C GLN A 64 -31.03 -2.37 2.15
N VAL A 65 -31.20 -1.59 1.07
CA VAL A 65 -32.25 -0.57 0.96
C VAL A 65 -33.65 -1.19 0.96
N ARG A 66 -33.87 -2.30 0.23
CA ARG A 66 -35.17 -2.99 0.19
C ARG A 66 -35.50 -3.71 1.51
N GLY A 67 -34.49 -4.26 2.19
CA GLY A 67 -34.61 -4.85 3.53
C GLY A 67 -34.87 -3.82 4.63
N SER A 68 -34.66 -2.54 4.37
CA SER A 68 -34.97 -1.44 5.29
C SER A 68 -36.48 -1.07 5.31
N GLY A 69 -37.32 -1.72 4.50
CA GLY A 69 -38.75 -1.42 4.36
C GLY A 69 -39.68 -2.00 5.44
N THR A 70 -39.21 -2.91 6.29
CA THR A 70 -40.03 -3.52 7.36
C THR A 70 -39.32 -3.48 8.71
N THR A 71 -38.93 -2.30 9.15
CA THR A 71 -38.84 -2.03 10.58
C THR A 71 -39.37 -0.64 10.86
N ARG A 72 -40.71 -0.62 11.06
CA ARG A 72 -41.44 0.27 11.95
C ARG A 72 -40.50 1.16 12.76
N LYS A 73 -40.62 2.49 12.62
CA LYS A 73 -40.07 3.51 13.52
C LYS A 73 -39.96 2.95 14.94
N ARG A 74 -38.80 2.39 15.25
CA ARG A 74 -38.35 2.16 16.61
C ARG A 74 -37.31 3.23 16.74
N SER A 75 -37.70 4.28 17.45
CA SER A 75 -36.78 5.27 17.98
C SER A 75 -35.46 4.56 18.27
N LEU A 76 -34.39 5.02 17.63
CA LEU A 76 -33.04 4.70 18.05
C LEU A 76 -32.80 5.40 19.39
N ASP A 77 -33.55 5.01 20.42
CA ASP A 77 -33.05 4.90 21.77
C ASP A 77 -32.20 3.62 21.84
N ARG A 78 -31.32 3.43 20.85
CA ARG A 78 -30.11 2.66 21.09
C ARG A 78 -29.30 3.58 21.97
N LYS A 79 -29.39 3.39 23.28
CA LYS A 79 -28.22 3.51 24.15
C LYS A 79 -27.07 2.95 23.35
N GLU A 80 -26.25 3.84 22.81
CA GLU A 80 -24.96 3.52 22.23
C GLU A 80 -24.31 2.64 23.28
N LYS A 81 -24.28 1.32 23.03
CA LYS A 81 -23.67 0.38 23.96
C LYS A 81 -22.18 0.62 23.78
N GLY A 82 -21.68 1.64 24.48
CA GLY A 82 -20.29 2.05 24.47
C GLY A 82 -19.41 0.83 24.76
N ILE A 83 -18.13 0.93 24.38
CA ILE A 83 -17.17 -0.15 24.52
C ILE A 83 -17.24 -0.69 25.97
N PRO A 84 -17.52 -1.99 26.18
CA PRO A 84 -17.61 -2.56 27.52
C PRO A 84 -16.35 -2.24 28.32
N ARG A 85 -16.52 -1.76 29.57
CA ARG A 85 -15.42 -1.33 30.44
C ARG A 85 -14.28 -2.37 30.53
N ALA A 86 -14.62 -3.66 30.57
CA ALA A 86 -13.64 -4.74 30.57
C ALA A 86 -12.73 -4.74 29.34
N LYS A 87 -13.26 -4.43 28.15
CA LYS A 87 -12.46 -4.34 26.92
C LYS A 87 -11.53 -3.14 26.92
N LEU A 88 -11.99 -2.00 27.45
CA LEU A 88 -11.14 -0.82 27.64
C LEU A 88 -10.00 -1.12 28.62
N TRP A 89 -10.29 -1.84 29.70
CA TRP A 89 -9.29 -2.27 30.68
C TRP A 89 -8.21 -3.14 30.07
N SER A 90 -8.57 -4.14 29.25
CA SER A 90 -7.60 -4.99 28.55
C SER A 90 -6.74 -4.16 27.59
N PHE A 91 -7.35 -3.30 26.77
CA PHE A 91 -6.62 -2.50 25.78
C PHE A 91 -5.60 -1.54 26.42
N LEU A 92 -5.99 -0.85 27.48
CA LEU A 92 -5.09 0.08 28.18
C LEU A 92 -3.93 -0.68 28.85
N ARG A 93 -4.18 -1.89 29.39
CA ARG A 93 -3.12 -2.77 29.89
C ARG A 93 -2.16 -3.18 28.78
N ASP A 94 -2.68 -3.57 27.62
CA ASP A 94 -1.87 -3.97 26.46
C ASP A 94 -1.03 -2.80 25.92
N CYS A 95 -1.52 -1.56 26.09
CA CYS A 95 -0.78 -0.33 25.78
C CYS A 95 0.22 0.08 26.88
N GLY A 96 0.34 -0.70 27.96
CA GLY A 96 1.28 -0.45 29.07
C GLY A 96 0.84 0.65 30.04
N GLU A 97 -0.44 1.02 30.06
CA GLU A 97 -0.94 2.07 30.94
C GLU A 97 -0.97 1.63 32.41
N ASN A 98 -0.77 2.58 33.33
CA ASN A 98 -0.86 2.30 34.77
C ASN A 98 -2.33 2.04 35.16
N MET A 99 -2.63 0.80 35.55
CA MET A 99 -3.99 0.38 35.87
C MET A 99 -4.55 0.99 37.15
N LYS A 100 -3.68 1.30 38.13
CA LYS A 100 -4.11 1.87 39.42
C LYS A 100 -4.78 3.24 39.28
N ARG A 101 -4.52 3.96 38.18
CA ARG A 101 -5.13 5.26 37.91
C ARG A 101 -6.55 5.16 37.38
N TRP A 102 -6.98 3.98 36.97
CA TRP A 102 -8.31 3.72 36.40
C TRP A 102 -9.28 3.11 37.40
N ASP A 103 -8.83 2.87 38.63
CA ASP A 103 -9.67 2.45 39.75
C ASP A 103 -10.57 3.62 40.16
N GLY A 104 -11.89 3.44 40.06
CA GLY A 104 -12.89 4.48 40.34
C GLY A 104 -13.18 5.46 39.19
N GLU A 105 -12.37 5.46 38.14
CA GLU A 105 -12.56 6.35 36.98
C GLU A 105 -13.77 5.96 36.11
N SER A 106 -14.34 6.93 35.39
CA SER A 106 -15.50 6.69 34.53
C SER A 106 -15.14 5.94 33.23
N THR A 107 -16.10 5.21 32.66
CA THR A 107 -15.92 4.56 31.34
C THR A 107 -15.64 5.61 30.24
N GLY A 108 -16.18 6.82 30.36
CA GLY A 108 -15.93 7.92 29.43
C GLY A 108 -14.47 8.37 29.44
N ALA A 109 -13.85 8.50 30.62
CA ALA A 109 -12.43 8.85 30.74
C ALA A 109 -11.51 7.81 30.09
N MET A 110 -11.85 6.53 30.23
CA MET A 110 -11.13 5.43 29.56
C MET A 110 -11.28 5.48 28.03
N VAL A 111 -12.47 5.80 27.52
CA VAL A 111 -12.73 5.96 26.07
C VAL A 111 -11.94 7.15 25.51
N GLN A 112 -11.92 8.27 26.23
CA GLN A 112 -11.14 9.44 25.82
C GLN A 112 -9.65 9.11 25.69
N ARG A 113 -9.08 8.36 26.65
CA ARG A 113 -7.68 7.94 26.56
C ARG A 113 -7.39 6.94 25.46
N LEU A 114 -8.33 6.07 25.14
CA LEU A 114 -8.19 5.20 23.98
C LEU A 114 -8.05 6.02 22.68
N HIS A 115 -8.83 7.08 22.50
CA HIS A 115 -8.71 7.97 21.34
C HIS A 115 -7.33 8.63 21.28
N GLU A 116 -6.83 9.18 22.39
CA GLU A 116 -5.50 9.80 22.45
C GLU A 116 -4.36 8.81 22.14
N LEU A 117 -4.49 7.55 22.57
CA LEU A 117 -3.51 6.50 22.26
C LEU A 117 -3.52 6.13 20.78
N LEU A 118 -4.69 6.07 20.15
CA LEU A 118 -4.81 5.82 18.71
C LEU A 118 -4.28 7.00 17.89
N ASP A 119 -4.57 8.22 18.30
CA ASP A 119 -4.13 9.44 17.61
C ASP A 119 -2.62 9.67 17.79
N SER A 120 -2.05 9.39 18.96
CA SER A 120 -0.59 9.47 19.16
C SER A 120 0.17 8.37 18.40
N LYS A 121 -0.45 7.20 18.18
CA LYS A 121 0.12 6.12 17.35
C LYS A 121 0.16 6.52 15.88
N THR A 122 -0.91 7.13 15.36
CA THR A 122 -0.93 7.63 13.98
C THR A 122 0.09 8.77 13.79
N VAL A 123 0.25 9.67 14.77
CA VAL A 123 1.24 10.76 14.73
C VAL A 123 2.70 10.27 14.82
N ARG A 124 2.96 9.12 15.45
CA ARG A 124 4.31 8.53 15.50
C ARG A 124 4.70 7.86 14.19
N GLU A 125 3.76 7.23 13.50
CA GLU A 125 3.99 6.55 12.23
C GLU A 125 4.23 7.53 11.06
N ASN A 126 3.63 8.71 11.09
CA ASN A 126 3.82 9.73 10.05
C ASN A 126 4.98 10.71 10.34
N SER A 127 5.57 10.69 11.55
CA SER A 127 6.77 11.48 11.89
C SER A 127 8.11 10.88 11.40
N SER A 128 8.14 9.65 10.87
CA SER A 128 9.36 9.03 10.32
C SER A 128 9.71 9.51 8.90
N LYS A 129 8.89 10.36 8.27
CA LYS A 129 9.27 11.11 7.06
C LYS A 129 10.04 12.36 7.43
N LYS A 130 11.36 12.20 7.55
CA LYS A 130 12.38 13.25 7.59
C LYS A 130 12.12 14.25 6.43
N LYS A 131 11.55 15.41 6.75
CA LYS A 131 11.32 16.51 5.82
C LYS A 131 12.68 17.17 5.54
N ALA A 132 13.36 16.74 4.48
CA ALA A 132 14.50 17.49 3.94
C ALA A 132 13.97 18.83 3.41
N ALA A 133 14.49 19.94 3.93
CA ALA A 133 14.18 21.27 3.42
C ALA A 133 14.68 21.40 1.97
N PRO A 134 13.97 22.11 1.09
CA PRO A 134 14.50 22.44 -0.22
C PRO A 134 15.64 23.43 -0.03
N VAL A 135 16.84 23.06 -0.45
CA VAL A 135 17.95 24.01 -0.63
C VAL A 135 17.59 24.89 -1.81
N THR A 136 17.14 26.10 -1.55
CA THR A 136 17.13 27.20 -2.51
C THR A 136 18.50 27.85 -2.48
N GLN A 137 19.33 27.61 -3.50
CA GLN A 137 20.42 28.53 -3.81
C GLN A 137 20.23 29.03 -5.24
N GLY A 138 19.88 30.33 -5.31
CA GLY A 138 19.42 31.01 -6.50
C GLY A 138 20.51 31.25 -7.54
N ASN A 139 20.10 31.13 -8.80
CA ASN A 139 20.75 31.78 -9.91
C ASN A 139 20.74 33.30 -9.70
N LYS A 140 21.90 33.92 -9.86
CA LYS A 140 22.02 35.33 -10.25
C LYS A 140 23.08 35.45 -11.33
N ASP A 141 22.60 35.38 -12.56
CA ASP A 141 23.19 36.12 -13.67
C ASP A 141 22.96 37.62 -13.41
N ASN A 142 24.02 38.44 -13.49
CA ASN A 142 24.05 39.69 -14.27
C ASN A 142 25.30 40.55 -13.97
N GLN A 143 25.99 40.87 -15.07
CA GLN A 143 26.58 42.16 -15.47
C GLN A 143 27.54 42.90 -14.52
N ALA A 144 28.82 42.96 -14.92
CA ALA A 144 29.49 44.17 -15.42
C ALA A 144 30.74 43.77 -16.22
#